data_AF-A0A3D6CTX5-F1
#
_entry.id   AF-A0A3D6CTX5-F1
#
_cell.length_a   1.000
_cell.length_b   1.000
_cell.length_c   1.000
_cell.angle_alpha   90.00
_cell.angle_beta   90.00
_cell.angle_gamma   90.00
#
_symmetry.space_group_name_H-M   'P 1'
#
loop_
_entity.id
_entity.type
_entity.pdbx_description
1 polymer ?
#
loop_
_entity_poly.entity_id
_entity_poly.type
_entity_poly.pdbx_seq_one_letter_code
_entity_poly.pdbx_strand_id
1 'polypeptide(L)'
;MTRRFALLTGVGGEGWIKAAKQRFGIDIAALTIGPSGCDAVNIYAGWYRASEIEEDGCILVRPDHHVAWRMQSDSAKAGAELAAVLARLLAVA
;
A
#
# COMPACT_ATOMS: atom_id res chain seq x y z
N MET A 1 -11.84 -8.45 10.38
CA MET A 1 -11.30 -9.25 9.25
C MET A 1 -11.80 -8.66 7.95
N THR A 2 -10.98 -7.87 7.29
CA THR A 2 -11.34 -7.18 6.04
C THR A 2 -11.10 -8.13 4.86
N ARG A 3 -12.18 -8.57 4.19
CA ARG A 3 -12.12 -9.37 2.95
C ARG A 3 -11.75 -8.51 1.73
N ARG A 4 -10.71 -7.66 1.85
CA ARG A 4 -10.30 -6.68 0.82
C ARG A 4 -8.78 -6.56 0.79
N PHE A 5 -8.25 -6.07 -0.32
CA PHE A 5 -6.83 -5.70 -0.40
C PHE A 5 -6.55 -4.52 0.54
N ALA A 6 -5.30 -4.41 1.00
CA ALA A 6 -4.81 -3.27 1.74
C ALA A 6 -3.50 -2.78 1.13
N LEU A 7 -3.37 -1.48 0.94
CA LEU A 7 -2.14 -0.79 0.60
C LEU A 7 -1.67 -0.04 1.84
N LEU A 8 -0.48 -0.39 2.31
CA LEU A 8 0.17 0.19 3.48
C LEU A 8 1.32 1.07 3.00
N THR A 9 1.46 2.26 3.57
CA THR A 9 2.51 3.23 3.22
C THR A 9 2.90 4.04 4.46
N GLY A 10 4.01 4.78 4.42
CA GLY A 10 4.36 5.75 5.48
C GLY A 10 4.11 7.20 5.07
N VAL A 11 4.77 8.11 5.78
CA VAL A 11 4.75 9.57 5.51
C VAL A 11 5.41 9.84 4.15
N GLY A 12 4.83 10.73 3.33
CA GLY A 12 5.32 10.99 1.97
C GLY A 12 4.76 10.04 0.91
N GLY A 13 4.03 8.99 1.31
CA GLY A 13 3.39 8.04 0.39
C GLY A 13 1.98 8.45 -0.06
N GLU A 14 1.64 9.74 -0.05
CA GLU A 14 0.29 10.21 -0.42
C GLU A 14 -0.05 9.88 -1.89
N GLY A 15 0.96 9.74 -2.76
CA GLY A 15 0.81 9.23 -4.11
C GLY A 15 0.14 7.86 -4.14
N TRP A 16 0.57 6.94 -3.27
CA TRP A 16 0.00 5.61 -3.13
C TRP A 16 -1.41 5.62 -2.54
N ILE A 17 -1.68 6.46 -1.54
CA ILE A 17 -3.03 6.62 -0.98
C ILE A 17 -4.01 7.11 -2.06
N LYS A 18 -3.60 8.09 -2.88
CA LYS A 18 -4.41 8.58 -4.00
C LYS A 18 -4.60 7.51 -5.07
N ALA A 19 -3.55 6.76 -5.40
CA ALA A 19 -3.61 5.66 -6.35
C ALA A 19 -4.62 4.59 -5.92
N ALA A 20 -4.56 4.12 -4.67
CA ALA A 20 -5.45 3.08 -4.14
C ALA A 20 -6.94 3.49 -4.10
N LYS A 21 -7.23 4.80 -4.08
CA LYS A 21 -8.60 5.34 -4.14
C LYS A 21 -9.17 5.41 -5.56
N GLN A 22 -8.37 5.14 -6.59
CA GLN A 22 -8.86 5.02 -7.97
C GLN A 22 -9.76 3.79 -8.13
N ARG A 23 -10.55 3.76 -9.21
CA ARG A 23 -11.54 2.71 -9.43
C ARG A 23 -10.92 1.53 -10.18
N PHE A 24 -10.64 0.45 -9.44
CA PHE A 24 -10.12 -0.81 -10.01
C PHE A 24 -11.17 -1.93 -10.10
N GLY A 25 -12.43 -1.64 -9.74
CA GLY A 25 -13.48 -2.67 -9.64
C GLY A 25 -13.38 -3.56 -8.40
N ILE A 26 -12.37 -3.31 -7.55
CA ILE A 26 -12.19 -3.93 -6.24
C ILE A 26 -12.02 -2.85 -5.17
N ASP A 27 -12.23 -3.23 -3.92
CA ASP A 27 -12.02 -2.36 -2.76
C ASP A 27 -10.60 -2.55 -2.21
N ILE A 28 -9.89 -1.45 -2.00
CA ILE A 28 -8.51 -1.41 -1.47
C ILE A 28 -8.49 -0.48 -0.27
N ALA A 29 -8.15 -0.99 0.91
CA ALA A 29 -7.88 -0.15 2.09
C ALA A 29 -6.56 0.58 1.84
N ALA A 30 -6.52 1.89 2.05
CA ALA A 30 -5.30 2.67 1.92
C ALA A 30 -4.98 3.24 3.30
N LEU A 31 -3.87 2.83 3.89
CA LEU A 31 -3.53 3.11 5.29
C LEU A 31 -2.09 3.61 5.40
N THR A 32 -1.92 4.61 6.25
CA THR A 32 -0.62 5.17 6.62
C THR A 32 -0.15 4.60 7.95
N ILE A 33 1.15 4.25 8.04
CA ILE A 33 1.79 3.75 9.25
C ILE A 33 2.99 4.64 9.55
N GLY A 34 3.00 5.30 10.71
CA GLY A 34 4.01 6.31 11.00
C GLY A 34 3.84 6.99 12.37
N PRO A 35 4.24 8.26 12.54
CA PRO A 35 4.03 8.99 13.78
C PRO A 35 2.55 9.29 14.05
N SER A 36 2.27 10.01 15.15
CA SER A 36 0.91 10.50 15.44
C SER A 36 0.34 11.29 14.26
N GLY A 37 -0.87 10.96 13.83
CA GLY A 37 -1.52 11.53 12.65
C GLY A 37 -1.66 10.55 11.48
N CYS A 38 -0.92 9.44 11.48
CA CYS A 38 -1.15 8.30 10.59
C CYS A 38 -2.29 7.40 11.10
N ASP A 39 -2.82 6.54 10.23
CA ASP A 39 -3.90 5.60 10.57
C ASP A 39 -3.45 4.56 11.63
N ALA A 40 -2.16 4.20 11.62
CA ALA A 40 -1.53 3.39 12.65
C ALA A 40 -0.22 4.02 13.13
N VAL A 41 -0.01 4.03 14.45
CA VAL A 41 1.19 4.62 15.05
C VAL A 41 2.30 3.59 15.23
N ASN A 42 3.49 3.88 14.70
CA ASN A 42 4.68 3.03 14.75
C ASN A 42 5.56 3.31 15.99
N ILE A 43 4.99 3.17 17.19
CA ILE A 43 5.61 3.60 18.47
C ILE A 43 6.97 2.95 18.79
N TYR A 44 7.22 1.72 18.33
CA TYR A 44 8.46 0.98 18.60
C TYR A 44 9.34 0.80 17.36
N ALA A 45 9.07 1.56 16.29
CA ALA A 45 9.72 1.42 14.99
C ALA A 45 9.67 -0.02 14.40
N GLY A 46 8.77 -0.87 14.89
CA GLY A 46 8.65 -2.27 14.45
C GLY A 46 8.26 -2.39 12.99
N TRP A 47 7.39 -1.49 12.51
CA TRP A 47 7.02 -1.41 11.09
C TRP A 47 8.23 -1.06 10.23
N TYR A 48 8.91 0.04 10.56
CA TYR A 48 10.09 0.53 9.83
C TYR A 48 11.18 -0.54 9.67
N ARG A 49 11.41 -1.37 10.70
CA ARG A 49 12.41 -2.45 10.64
C ARG A 49 11.98 -3.65 9.80
N ALA A 50 10.68 -3.85 9.58
CA ALA A 50 10.11 -5.04 8.96
C ALA A 50 9.51 -4.80 7.57
N SER A 51 9.23 -3.55 7.21
CA SER A 51 8.53 -3.19 5.96
C SER A 51 9.39 -3.42 4.73
N GLU A 52 10.71 -3.26 4.85
CA GLU A 52 11.70 -3.37 3.77
C GLU A 52 11.41 -2.42 2.58
N ILE A 53 10.88 -1.24 2.91
CA ILE A 53 10.63 -0.11 2.01
C ILE A 53 11.07 1.18 2.71
N GLU A 54 11.34 2.23 1.94
CA GLU A 54 11.50 3.58 2.48
C GLU A 54 10.17 4.11 3.03
N GLU A 55 10.22 5.22 3.77
CA GLU A 55 9.04 5.78 4.44
C GLU A 55 7.91 6.15 3.45
N ASP A 56 8.27 6.56 2.24
CA ASP A 56 7.35 6.96 1.16
C ASP A 56 6.99 5.80 0.20
N GLY A 57 7.55 4.61 0.40
CA GLY A 57 7.22 3.40 -0.34
C GLY A 57 5.88 2.79 0.06
N CYS A 58 5.47 1.71 -0.62
CA CYS A 58 4.21 1.01 -0.29
C CYS A 58 4.30 -0.51 -0.31
N ILE A 59 3.35 -1.15 0.39
CA ILE A 59 3.13 -2.59 0.42
C ILE A 59 1.67 -2.87 0.08
N LEU A 60 1.42 -3.65 -0.98
CA LEU A 60 0.11 -4.21 -1.28
C LEU A 60 -0.03 -5.58 -0.63
N VAL A 61 -1.06 -5.73 0.20
CA VAL A 61 -1.40 -6.93 0.96
C VAL A 61 -2.73 -7.49 0.46
N ARG A 62 -2.75 -8.80 0.22
CA ARG A 62 -3.93 -9.55 -0.21
C ARG A 62 -4.93 -9.77 0.94
N PRO A 63 -6.19 -10.12 0.62
CA PRO A 63 -7.19 -10.48 1.64
C PRO A 63 -6.80 -11.66 2.55
N ASP A 64 -5.84 -12.49 2.13
CA ASP A 64 -5.26 -13.61 2.90
C ASP A 64 -3.97 -13.23 3.65
N HIS A 65 -3.71 -11.93 3.80
CA HIS A 65 -2.60 -11.32 4.54
C HIS A 65 -1.21 -11.58 3.96
N HIS A 66 -1.11 -12.13 2.74
CA HIS A 66 0.17 -12.23 2.06
C HIS A 66 0.52 -10.89 1.38
N VAL A 67 1.79 -10.52 1.45
CA VAL A 67 2.33 -9.42 0.65
C VAL A 67 2.29 -9.83 -0.82
N ALA A 68 1.52 -9.10 -1.62
CA ALA A 68 1.43 -9.30 -3.06
C ALA A 68 2.51 -8.50 -3.80
N TRP A 69 2.86 -7.32 -3.30
CA TRP A 69 3.79 -6.42 -3.95
C TRP A 69 4.36 -5.39 -2.97
N ARG A 70 5.59 -4.93 -3.24
CA ARG A 70 6.26 -3.82 -2.54
C ARG A 70 6.86 -2.87 -3.56
N MET A 71 6.83 -1.58 -3.27
CA MET A 71 7.55 -0.53 -3.99
C MET A 71 8.43 0.24 -3.00
N GLN A 72 9.70 0.44 -3.37
CA GLN A 72 10.71 0.96 -2.45
C GLN A 72 10.44 2.40 -2.00
N SER A 73 9.94 3.27 -2.88
CA SER A 73 9.72 4.70 -2.62
C SER A 73 8.43 5.20 -3.28
N ASP A 74 8.11 6.49 -3.13
CA ASP A 74 7.01 7.11 -3.89
C ASP A 74 7.29 7.12 -5.40
N SER A 75 6.23 7.25 -6.18
CA SER A 75 6.29 7.25 -7.64
C SER A 75 5.27 8.20 -8.23
N ALA A 76 5.74 9.06 -9.15
CA ALA A 76 4.87 9.91 -9.96
C ALA A 76 3.88 9.09 -10.83
N LYS A 77 4.12 7.77 -10.97
CA LYS A 77 3.29 6.83 -11.73
C LYS A 77 2.53 5.85 -10.83
N ALA A 78 2.40 6.12 -9.53
CA ALA A 78 1.80 5.23 -8.54
C ALA A 78 0.47 4.59 -8.98
N GLY A 79 -0.44 5.36 -9.59
CA GLY A 79 -1.71 4.84 -10.11
C GLY A 79 -1.54 3.79 -11.22
N ALA A 80 -0.66 4.06 -12.19
CA ALA A 80 -0.40 3.15 -13.30
C ALA A 80 0.33 1.88 -12.85
N GLU A 81 1.28 2.02 -11.91
CA GLU A 81 2.03 0.89 -11.35
C GLU A 81 1.13 -0.02 -10.52
N LEU A 82 0.28 0.56 -9.66
CA LEU A 82 -0.71 -0.19 -8.90
C LEU A 82 -1.71 -0.90 -9.83
N ALA A 83 -2.18 -0.24 -10.88
CA ALA A 83 -3.08 -0.85 -11.88
C ALA A 83 -2.44 -2.08 -12.53
N ALA A 84 -1.17 -1.99 -12.96
CA ALA A 84 -0.46 -3.09 -13.60
C ALA A 84 -0.28 -4.29 -12.67
N VAL A 85 0.03 -4.03 -11.39
CA VAL A 85 0.15 -5.08 -10.36
C VAL A 85 -1.20 -5.76 -10.13
N LEU A 86 -2.28 -5.00 -10.00
CA LEU A 86 -3.62 -5.54 -9.80
C LEU A 86 -4.10 -6.37 -11.00
N ALA A 87 -3.87 -5.90 -12.23
CA ALA A 87 -4.21 -6.66 -13.44
C ALA A 87 -3.53 -8.03 -13.44
N ARG A 88 -2.24 -8.08 -13.07
CA ARG A 88 -1.48 -9.33 -12.97
C ARG A 88 -1.98 -10.26 -11.87
N LEU A 89 -2.37 -9.72 -10.71
CA LEU A 89 -2.85 -10.51 -9.58
C LEU A 89 -4.27 -11.05 -9.78
N LEU A 90 -5.13 -10.28 -10.44
CA LEU A 90 -6.53 -10.65 -10.69
C LEU A 90 -6.70 -11.46 -11.99
N ALA A 91 -5.62 -11.66 -12.75
CA ALA A 91 -5.63 -12.35 -14.04
C ALA A 91 -6.66 -11.77 -15.03
N VAL A 92 -6.83 -10.44 -15.01
CA VAL A 92 -7.69 -9.73 -15.96
C VAL A 92 -6.77 -9.15 -17.04
N ALA A 93 -6.96 -9.61 -18.27
CA ALA A 93 -6.26 -9.12 -19.47
C ALA A 93 -6.93 -7.87 -20.03
#